data_AF-A0A100VZY0-F1
#
_entry.id   AF-A0A100VZY0-F1
#
_cell.length_a   1.000
_cell.length_b   1.000
_cell.length_c   1.000
_cell.angle_alpha   90.00
_cell.angle_beta   90.00
_cell.angle_gamma   90.00
#
_symmetry.space_group_name_H-M   'P 1'
#
loop_
_entity.id
_entity.type
_entity.pdbx_description
1 polymer ?
#
loop_
_entity_poly.entity_id
_entity_poly.type
_entity_poly.pdbx_seq_one_letter_code
_entity_poly.pdbx_strand_id
1 'polypeptide(L)'
;MEDGTSCSDEDEVRAAALHAARRIASNRIMNRLTAAGMTLPGDAEDITSVLLAADPDNPQWVALSAYRLDWSLGVLSLISNALVERRRQRIRTPDVDAVAAALDAGATWKQIGEAIGSTPAVAHGRYRPRL
;
A
#
# COMPACT_ATOMS: atom_id res chain seq x y z
N MET A 1 -27.80 21.94 4.24
CA MET A 1 -27.36 21.20 3.04
C MET A 1 -25.88 21.53 2.84
N GLU A 2 -25.01 20.88 3.61
CA GLU A 2 -23.55 20.96 3.48
C GLU A 2 -23.01 19.60 3.92
N ASP A 3 -23.10 18.59 3.04
CA ASP A 3 -22.58 17.24 3.32
C ASP A 3 -21.96 16.57 2.07
N GLY A 4 -21.96 17.24 0.91
CA GLY A 4 -21.41 16.70 -0.33
C GLY A 4 -19.90 16.90 -0.48
N THR A 5 -19.38 18.07 -0.10
CA THR A 5 -17.97 18.45 -0.32
C THR A 5 -17.01 17.72 0.64
N SER A 6 -17.43 17.50 1.89
CA SER A 6 -16.56 16.87 2.90
C SER A 6 -16.25 15.39 2.62
N CYS A 7 -17.14 14.67 1.93
CA CYS A 7 -16.89 13.27 1.55
C CYS A 7 -15.89 13.18 0.39
N SER A 8 -16.03 14.07 -0.61
CA SER A 8 -15.14 14.15 -1.78
C SER A 8 -13.71 14.51 -1.36
N ASP A 9 -13.54 15.52 -0.50
CA ASP A 9 -12.22 15.96 -0.05
C ASP A 9 -11.50 14.88 0.77
N GLU A 10 -12.23 14.11 1.59
CA GLU A 10 -11.64 13.02 2.36
C GLU A 10 -11.19 11.84 1.50
N ASP A 11 -11.94 11.50 0.45
CA ASP A 11 -11.57 10.45 -0.49
C ASP A 11 -10.41 10.88 -1.39
N GLU A 12 -10.37 12.14 -1.84
CA GLU A 12 -9.21 12.71 -2.55
C GLU A 12 -7.94 12.66 -1.71
N VAL A 13 -8.02 13.07 -0.44
CA VAL A 13 -6.87 12.98 0.46
C VAL A 13 -6.46 11.52 0.70
N ARG A 14 -7.41 10.59 0.80
CA ARG A 14 -7.10 9.16 0.94
C ARG A 14 -6.37 8.62 -0.28
N ALA A 15 -6.84 8.95 -1.48
CA ALA A 15 -6.21 8.57 -2.73
C ALA A 15 -4.78 9.14 -2.82
N ALA A 16 -4.60 10.42 -2.47
CA ALA A 16 -3.30 11.06 -2.43
C ALA A 16 -2.35 10.41 -1.41
N ALA A 17 -2.84 10.06 -0.22
CA ALA A 17 -2.06 9.37 0.80
C ALA A 17 -1.64 7.97 0.35
N LEU A 18 -2.55 7.21 -0.29
CA LEU A 18 -2.24 5.89 -0.85
C LEU A 18 -1.20 6.00 -1.98
N HIS A 19 -1.36 6.97 -2.87
CA HIS A 19 -0.41 7.24 -3.94
C HIS A 19 0.98 7.56 -3.37
N ALA A 20 1.06 8.47 -2.39
CA ALA A 20 2.31 8.81 -1.72
C ALA A 20 2.96 7.59 -1.03
N ALA A 21 2.16 6.76 -0.34
CA ALA A 21 2.65 5.55 0.32
C ALA A 21 3.25 4.55 -0.67
N ARG A 22 2.58 4.32 -1.81
CA ARG A 22 3.07 3.47 -2.92
C ARG A 22 4.39 3.99 -3.46
N ARG A 23 4.48 5.28 -3.77
CA ARG A 23 5.71 5.92 -4.25
C ARG A 23 6.86 5.79 -3.24
N ILE A 24 6.61 6.00 -1.94
CA ILE A 24 7.63 5.83 -0.90
C ILE A 24 8.09 4.38 -0.81
N ALA A 25 7.18 3.40 -0.84
CA ALA A 25 7.53 1.98 -0.82
C ALA A 25 8.37 1.57 -2.04
N SER A 26 8.01 2.05 -3.23
CA SER A 26 8.75 1.81 -4.47
C SER A 26 10.14 2.46 -4.45
N ASN A 27 10.28 3.67 -3.91
CA ASN A 27 11.58 4.30 -3.69
C ASN A 27 12.48 3.49 -2.76
N ARG A 28 11.92 2.80 -1.75
CA ARG A 28 12.72 1.92 -0.87
C ARG A 28 13.30 0.74 -1.63
N ILE A 29 12.55 0.14 -2.57
CA ILE A 29 13.06 -0.92 -3.44
C ILE A 29 14.18 -0.37 -4.34
N MET A 30 13.93 0.75 -4.99
CA MET A 30 14.92 1.40 -5.86
C MET A 30 16.22 1.68 -5.11
N ASN A 31 16.15 2.30 -3.92
CA ASN A 31 17.32 2.59 -3.11
C ASN A 31 18.10 1.32 -2.71
N ARG A 32 17.39 0.23 -2.37
CA ARG A 32 18.02 -1.06 -2.04
C ARG A 32 18.76 -1.64 -3.25
N LEU A 33 18.17 -1.59 -4.44
CA LEU A 33 18.77 -2.12 -5.66
C LEU A 33 19.95 -1.27 -6.13
N THR A 34 19.82 0.06 -6.10
CA THR A 34 20.92 0.99 -6.40
C THR A 34 22.10 0.77 -5.45
N ALA A 35 21.85 0.58 -4.15
CA ALA A 35 22.89 0.28 -3.17
C ALA A 35 23.58 -1.08 -3.44
N ALA A 36 22.90 -2.02 -4.08
CA ALA A 36 23.46 -3.29 -4.54
C ALA A 36 24.17 -3.19 -5.91
N GLY A 37 24.31 -1.99 -6.47
CA GLY A 37 24.91 -1.76 -7.79
C GLY A 37 24.01 -2.14 -8.97
N MET A 38 22.72 -2.37 -8.74
CA MET A 38 21.74 -2.67 -9.77
C MET A 38 21.01 -1.39 -10.19
N THR A 39 20.81 -1.21 -11.50
CA THR A 39 20.00 -0.12 -12.04
C THR A 39 18.74 -0.71 -12.66
N LEU A 40 17.58 -0.38 -12.10
CA LEU A 40 16.30 -0.69 -12.75
C LEU A 40 15.99 0.37 -13.81
N PRO A 41 15.43 -0.02 -14.96
CA PRO A 41 14.81 0.93 -15.87
C PRO A 41 13.52 1.48 -15.23
N GLY A 42 13.38 2.81 -15.23
CA GLY A 42 12.18 3.51 -14.75
C GLY A 42 12.35 4.19 -13.39
N ASP A 43 11.28 4.85 -12.94
CA ASP A 43 11.18 5.53 -11.65
C ASP A 43 10.30 4.77 -10.63
N ALA A 44 9.98 5.41 -9.50
CA ALA A 44 9.14 4.79 -8.47
C ALA A 44 7.68 4.57 -8.91
N GLU A 45 7.16 5.36 -9.85
CA GLU A 45 5.82 5.18 -10.41
C GLU A 45 5.80 3.99 -11.37
N ASP A 46 6.88 3.80 -12.15
CA ASP A 46 7.05 2.63 -13.00
C ASP A 46 7.07 1.33 -12.16
N ILE A 47 7.87 1.30 -11.09
CA ILE A 47 7.91 0.16 -10.15
C ILE A 47 6.53 -0.09 -9.53
N THR A 48 5.83 0.97 -9.11
CA THR A 48 4.47 0.87 -8.55
C THR A 48 3.52 0.23 -9.56
N SER A 49 3.56 0.68 -10.81
CA SER A 49 2.70 0.20 -11.89
C SER A 49 2.95 -1.28 -12.17
N VAL A 50 4.21 -1.72 -12.23
CA VAL A 50 4.56 -3.14 -12.44
C VAL A 50 4.09 -4.01 -11.28
N LEU A 51 4.31 -3.58 -10.03
CA LEU A 51 3.93 -4.35 -8.85
C LEU A 51 2.40 -4.47 -8.67
N LEU A 52 1.65 -3.46 -9.09
CA LEU A 52 0.19 -3.49 -9.10
C LEU A 52 -0.36 -4.35 -10.24
N ALA A 53 0.18 -4.21 -11.46
CA ALA A 53 -0.26 -4.98 -12.62
C ALA A 53 -0.01 -6.49 -12.45
N ALA A 54 1.09 -6.85 -11.79
CA ALA A 54 1.46 -8.24 -11.51
C ALA A 54 1.46 -9.15 -12.75
N ASP A 55 1.84 -8.58 -13.89
CA ASP A 55 1.80 -9.21 -15.20
C ASP A 55 2.98 -10.17 -15.38
N PRO A 56 2.77 -11.49 -15.46
CA PRO A 56 3.84 -12.47 -15.64
C PRO A 56 4.60 -12.30 -16.98
N ASP A 57 3.99 -11.69 -17.98
CA ASP A 57 4.58 -11.49 -19.30
C ASP A 57 5.47 -10.21 -19.36
N ASN A 58 5.43 -9.37 -18.32
CA ASN A 58 6.27 -8.19 -18.20
C ASN A 58 7.68 -8.58 -17.69
N PRO A 59 8.78 -8.30 -18.43
CA PRO A 59 10.14 -8.62 -17.98
C PRO A 59 10.53 -7.96 -16.65
N GLN A 60 10.03 -6.76 -16.36
CA GLN A 60 10.30 -6.07 -15.09
C GLN A 60 9.60 -6.76 -13.91
N TRP A 61 8.45 -7.39 -14.15
CA TRP A 61 7.75 -8.16 -13.12
C TRP A 61 8.59 -9.33 -12.62
N VAL A 62 9.32 -10.03 -13.51
CA VAL A 62 10.22 -11.12 -13.09
C VAL A 62 11.24 -10.64 -12.06
N ALA A 63 11.81 -9.45 -12.27
CA ALA A 63 12.78 -8.85 -11.35
C ALA A 63 12.15 -8.31 -10.05
N LEU A 64 10.92 -7.82 -10.12
CA LEU A 64 10.25 -7.11 -9.02
C LEU A 64 9.33 -7.99 -8.17
N SER A 65 8.87 -9.12 -8.69
CA SER A 65 7.87 -10.01 -8.07
C SER A 65 8.26 -10.44 -6.66
N ALA A 66 9.55 -10.71 -6.43
CA ALA A 66 10.11 -11.08 -5.12
C ALA A 66 9.88 -10.01 -4.03
N TYR A 67 9.70 -8.75 -4.42
CA TYR A 67 9.47 -7.63 -3.51
C TYR A 67 7.99 -7.31 -3.29
N ARG A 68 7.06 -7.88 -4.09
CA ARG A 68 5.65 -7.46 -4.06
C ARG A 68 5.02 -7.57 -2.67
N LEU A 69 5.28 -8.64 -1.94
CA LEU A 69 4.72 -8.82 -0.60
C LEU A 69 5.24 -7.79 0.40
N ASP A 70 6.58 -7.61 0.49
CA ASP A 70 7.20 -6.61 1.37
C ASP A 70 6.75 -5.19 1.01
N TRP A 71 6.63 -4.92 -0.29
CA TRP A 71 6.11 -3.66 -0.82
C TRP A 71 4.68 -3.39 -0.37
N SER A 72 3.75 -4.33 -0.59
CA SER A 72 2.34 -4.18 -0.22
C SER A 72 2.16 -3.97 1.28
N LEU A 73 2.91 -4.72 2.11
CA LEU A 73 2.91 -4.53 3.57
C LEU A 73 3.52 -3.18 3.98
N GLY A 74 4.56 -2.73 3.28
CA GLY A 74 5.16 -1.42 3.46
C GLY A 74 4.18 -0.27 3.15
N VAL A 75 3.40 -0.40 2.08
CA VAL A 75 2.33 0.56 1.72
C VAL A 75 1.27 0.62 2.83
N LEU A 76 0.80 -0.53 3.31
CA LEU A 76 -0.16 -0.61 4.42
C LEU A 76 0.36 0.05 5.70
N SER A 77 1.62 -0.18 6.03
CA SER A 77 2.23 0.44 7.22
C SER A 77 2.35 1.96 7.09
N LEU A 78 2.76 2.44 5.92
CA LEU A 78 2.91 3.87 5.63
C LEU A 78 1.57 4.61 5.70
N ILE A 79 0.52 4.07 5.05
CA ILE A 79 -0.79 4.73 5.03
C ILE A 79 -1.44 4.70 6.42
N SER A 80 -1.28 3.60 7.17
CA SER A 80 -1.78 3.49 8.54
C SER A 80 -1.15 4.52 9.46
N ASN A 81 0.16 4.72 9.38
CA ASN A 81 0.86 5.71 10.21
C ASN A 81 0.49 7.14 9.83
N ALA A 82 0.47 7.46 8.54
CA ALA A 82 0.15 8.81 8.05
C ALA A 82 -1.27 9.26 8.45
N LEU A 83 -2.25 8.34 8.39
CA LEU A 83 -3.63 8.62 8.77
C LEU A 83 -3.84 8.71 10.29
N VAL A 84 -3.07 7.96 11.08
CA VAL A 84 -3.08 8.05 12.55
C VAL A 84 -2.51 9.38 13.03
N GLU A 85 -1.42 9.84 12.44
CA GLU A 85 -0.68 11.04 12.88
C GLU A 85 -1.49 12.34 12.64
N ARG A 86 -2.30 12.39 11.58
CA ARG A 86 -3.02 13.62 11.19
C ARG A 86 -4.16 14.04 12.12
N ARG A 87 -4.84 13.11 12.81
CA ARG A 87 -6.08 13.46 13.55
C ARG A 87 -6.02 13.34 15.07
N ARG A 88 -4.92 12.88 15.70
CA ARG A 88 -4.86 12.51 17.15
C ARG A 88 -6.03 11.60 17.61
N GLN A 89 -6.78 11.09 16.65
CA GLN A 89 -7.95 10.24 16.72
C GLN A 89 -7.79 9.27 15.56
N ARG A 90 -7.98 7.98 15.84
CA ARG A 90 -7.85 6.88 14.89
C ARG A 90 -8.88 7.11 13.77
N ILE A 91 -8.50 7.74 12.65
CA ILE A 91 -9.34 7.78 11.45
C ILE A 91 -9.59 6.32 11.08
N ARG A 92 -10.84 5.91 11.24
CA ARG A 92 -11.32 4.57 10.88
C ARG A 92 -11.94 4.67 9.49
N THR A 93 -11.12 4.75 8.46
CA THR A 93 -11.61 4.64 7.08
C THR A 93 -10.63 3.81 6.24
N PRO A 94 -11.14 3.03 5.28
CA PRO A 94 -10.57 1.76 4.94
C PRO A 94 -9.61 1.90 3.75
N ASP A 95 -8.38 1.49 3.95
CA ASP A 95 -7.37 1.23 2.93
C ASP A 95 -7.65 -0.11 2.22
N VAL A 96 -8.91 -0.34 1.82
CA VAL A 96 -9.37 -1.60 1.20
C VAL A 96 -8.49 -1.97 0.01
N ASP A 97 -8.19 -1.02 -0.88
CA ASP A 97 -7.38 -1.27 -2.07
C ASP A 97 -5.95 -1.70 -1.73
N ALA A 98 -5.38 -1.16 -0.65
CA ALA A 98 -4.06 -1.57 -0.18
C ALA A 98 -4.11 -2.96 0.46
N VAL A 99 -5.18 -3.28 1.20
CA VAL A 99 -5.39 -4.60 1.78
C VAL A 99 -5.63 -5.65 0.69
N ALA A 100 -6.42 -5.33 -0.35
CA ALA A 100 -6.65 -6.17 -1.51
C ALA A 100 -5.32 -6.47 -2.20
N ALA A 101 -4.53 -5.44 -2.53
CA ALA A 101 -3.21 -5.60 -3.15
C ALA A 101 -2.23 -6.41 -2.28
N ALA A 102 -2.34 -6.33 -0.94
CA ALA A 102 -1.55 -7.16 -0.05
C ALA A 102 -2.00 -8.63 -0.05
N LEU A 103 -3.30 -8.89 -0.01
CA LEU A 103 -3.85 -10.25 -0.10
C LEU A 103 -3.51 -10.91 -1.45
N ASP A 104 -3.63 -10.17 -2.55
CA ASP A 104 -3.25 -10.63 -3.90
C ASP A 104 -1.73 -10.91 -4.00
N ALA A 105 -0.92 -10.21 -3.19
CA ALA A 105 0.50 -10.48 -3.05
C ALA A 105 0.82 -11.66 -2.11
N GLY A 106 -0.20 -12.33 -1.55
CA GLY A 106 -0.06 -13.46 -0.64
C GLY A 106 0.07 -13.10 0.83
N ALA A 107 -0.23 -11.86 1.23
CA ALA A 107 -0.22 -11.48 2.63
C ALA A 107 -1.26 -12.25 3.44
N THR A 108 -0.89 -12.65 4.65
CA THR A 108 -1.82 -13.21 5.61
C THR A 108 -2.49 -12.12 6.44
N TRP A 109 -3.66 -12.40 7.00
CA TRP A 109 -4.33 -11.52 7.96
C TRP A 109 -3.48 -11.18 9.19
N LYS A 110 -2.52 -12.06 9.53
CA LYS A 110 -1.54 -11.79 10.59
C LYS A 110 -0.61 -10.64 10.20
N GLN A 111 0.02 -10.74 9.02
CA GLN A 111 0.93 -9.71 8.51
C GLN A 111 0.21 -8.39 8.27
N ILE A 112 -1.03 -8.42 7.76
CA ILE A 112 -1.87 -7.23 7.60
C ILE A 112 -2.14 -6.58 8.96
N GLY A 113 -2.54 -7.38 9.97
CA GLY A 113 -2.75 -6.89 11.33
C GLY A 113 -1.52 -6.20 11.90
N GLU A 114 -0.36 -6.84 11.80
CA GLU A 114 0.93 -6.29 12.24
C GLU A 114 1.26 -4.97 11.53
N ALA A 115 1.11 -4.92 10.19
CA ALA A 115 1.41 -3.73 9.40
C ALA A 115 0.57 -2.50 9.81
N ILE A 116 -0.69 -2.71 10.20
CA ILE A 116 -1.61 -1.63 10.58
C ILE A 116 -1.69 -1.40 12.11
N GLY A 117 -0.86 -2.08 12.90
CA GLY A 117 -0.88 -1.98 14.37
C GLY A 117 -2.19 -2.48 14.99
N SER A 118 -2.71 -3.61 14.50
CA SER A 118 -3.94 -4.25 14.98
C SER A 118 -3.78 -5.77 15.14
N THR A 119 -4.75 -6.42 15.78
CA THR A 119 -4.74 -7.88 15.86
C THR A 119 -5.28 -8.49 14.55
N PRO A 120 -4.89 -9.73 14.20
CA PRO A 120 -5.33 -10.36 12.95
C PRO A 120 -6.86 -10.48 12.84
N ALA A 121 -7.54 -10.81 13.95
CA ALA A 121 -9.00 -10.93 13.98
C ALA A 121 -9.70 -9.58 13.76
N VAL A 122 -9.16 -8.48 14.30
CA VAL A 122 -9.69 -7.13 14.10
C VAL A 122 -9.48 -6.67 12.66
N ALA A 123 -8.30 -6.95 12.08
CA ALA A 123 -8.04 -6.66 10.67
C ALA A 123 -9.00 -7.44 9.76
N HIS A 124 -9.12 -8.76 9.96
CA HIS A 124 -10.04 -9.60 9.19
C HIS A 124 -11.49 -9.10 9.28
N GLY A 125 -12.02 -8.92 10.49
CA GLY A 125 -13.40 -8.45 10.69
C GLY A 125 -13.65 -7.06 10.11
N ARG A 126 -12.61 -6.21 10.04
CA ARG A 126 -12.70 -4.89 9.41
C ARG A 126 -12.70 -4.97 7.89
N TYR A 127 -11.77 -5.67 7.26
CA TYR A 127 -11.60 -5.56 5.81
C TYR A 127 -12.37 -6.61 5.02
N ARG A 128 -12.55 -7.81 5.56
CA ARG A 128 -13.19 -8.91 4.82
C ARG A 128 -14.58 -8.57 4.25
N PRO A 129 -15.47 -7.82 4.94
CA PRO A 129 -16.78 -7.45 4.38
C PRO A 129 -16.73 -6.38 3.29
N ARG A 130 -15.57 -5.75 3.05
CA ARG A 130 -15.38 -4.62 2.13
C ARG A 130 -14.53 -5.00 0.90
N LEU A 131 -13.96 -6.21 0.90
CA LEU A 131 -13.17 -6.82 -0.17
C LEU A 131 -14.06 -7.76 -0.98
#